data_AF-S3UN82-F1
#
_entry.id   AF-S3UN82-F1
#
_cell.length_a   1.000
_cell.length_b   1.000
_cell.length_c   1.000
_cell.angle_alpha   90.00
_cell.angle_beta   90.00
_cell.angle_gamma   90.00
#
_symmetry.space_group_name_H-M   'P 1'
#
loop_
_entity.id
_entity.type
_entity.pdbx_description
1 polymer ?
#
loop_
_entity_poly.entity_id
_entity_poly.type
_entity_poly.pdbx_seq_one_letter_code
_entity_poly.pdbx_strand_id
1 'polypeptide(L)'
;MKLSDYFDQYSLSARVRPALFIVLPIILTAYILFEPLRTLLGSLLTILLTCGVVNFFSNQMSSKGNVIQQTLFTKWGGAPTTLILRHSNNELDKYTKQRYREKLVSLVSNFKNVTERAERSNPANADQYYISAINYLKEKTRDSKKYPLILKENMNYGFSRNLLAFKTTAIIIILASLLISLSIIYVKFKDKYVDINSLILLPSEYYVLIILHVIFLLIWCFMINETWVKVRAYAYAKRLLSSCEEIA
;
A
#
# COMPACT_ATOMS: atom_id res chain seq x y z
N MET A 1 4.46 -16.28 -22.22
CA MET A 1 4.73 -14.84 -22.05
C MET A 1 4.07 -14.38 -20.75
N LYS A 2 4.81 -13.88 -19.76
CA LYS A 2 4.23 -13.54 -18.45
C LYS A 2 3.77 -12.08 -18.47
N LEU A 3 2.64 -11.77 -17.85
CA LEU A 3 2.13 -10.40 -17.72
C LEU A 3 3.15 -9.44 -17.07
N SER A 4 4.11 -10.00 -16.31
CA SER A 4 5.25 -9.30 -15.70
C SER A 4 6.27 -8.73 -16.69
N ASP A 5 6.24 -9.16 -17.94
CA ASP A 5 7.19 -8.69 -18.96
C ASP A 5 6.73 -7.35 -19.57
N TYR A 6 5.44 -7.01 -19.45
CA TYR A 6 4.83 -5.77 -19.96
C TYR A 6 4.50 -4.76 -18.85
N PHE A 7 4.34 -5.22 -17.61
CA PHE A 7 4.20 -4.36 -16.44
C PHE A 7 5.43 -4.52 -15.55
N ASP A 8 6.11 -3.41 -15.27
CA ASP A 8 7.06 -3.35 -14.16
C ASP A 8 6.41 -3.97 -12.92
N GLN A 9 7.02 -5.05 -12.41
CA GLN A 9 6.50 -5.87 -11.32
C GLN A 9 6.13 -5.02 -10.10
N TYR A 10 6.91 -3.94 -9.89
CA TYR A 10 6.64 -2.96 -8.86
C TYR A 10 5.35 -2.20 -9.11
N SER A 11 5.16 -1.65 -10.32
CA SER A 11 3.94 -0.92 -10.70
C SER A 11 2.68 -1.79 -10.52
N LEU A 12 2.72 -3.04 -10.97
CA LEU A 12 1.60 -3.97 -10.81
C LEU A 12 1.25 -4.18 -9.33
N SER A 13 2.26 -4.47 -8.52
CA SER A 13 2.05 -4.86 -7.11
C SER A 13 1.72 -3.66 -6.24
N ALA A 14 2.41 -2.54 -6.39
CA ALA A 14 2.28 -1.39 -5.51
C ALA A 14 1.25 -0.36 -5.98
N ARG A 15 0.80 -0.38 -7.25
CA ARG A 15 -0.12 0.65 -7.79
C ARG A 15 -1.39 0.06 -8.42
N VAL A 16 -1.26 -0.86 -9.37
CA VAL A 16 -2.42 -1.40 -10.10
C VAL A 16 -3.32 -2.23 -9.19
N ARG A 17 -2.77 -3.16 -8.39
CA ARG A 17 -3.55 -3.98 -7.45
C ARG A 17 -4.30 -3.14 -6.40
N PRO A 18 -3.65 -2.17 -5.71
CA PRO A 18 -4.37 -1.23 -4.85
C PRO A 18 -5.47 -0.45 -5.57
N ALA A 19 -5.22 0.03 -6.79
CA ALA A 19 -6.19 0.78 -7.57
C ALA A 19 -7.43 -0.06 -7.87
N LEU A 20 -7.24 -1.33 -8.27
CA LEU A 20 -8.33 -2.27 -8.45
C LEU A 20 -9.12 -2.46 -7.14
N PHE A 21 -8.43 -2.61 -6.01
CA PHE A 21 -9.08 -2.80 -4.71
C PHE A 21 -9.97 -1.62 -4.28
N ILE A 22 -9.61 -0.39 -4.67
CA ILE A 22 -10.42 0.82 -4.44
C ILE A 22 -11.71 0.81 -5.26
N VAL A 23 -11.63 0.36 -6.52
CA VAL A 23 -12.74 0.44 -7.49
C VAL A 23 -13.64 -0.81 -7.44
N LEU A 24 -13.17 -1.90 -6.84
CA LEU A 24 -13.90 -3.16 -6.76
C LEU A 24 -15.34 -3.05 -6.21
N PRO A 25 -15.63 -2.28 -5.14
CA PRO A 25 -16.99 -2.14 -4.61
C PRO A 25 -18.01 -1.60 -5.62
N ILE A 26 -17.61 -0.64 -6.46
CA ILE A 26 -18.51 -0.06 -7.47
C ILE A 26 -18.67 -0.98 -8.68
N ILE A 27 -17.62 -1.73 -9.06
CA ILE A 27 -17.70 -2.74 -10.13
C ILE A 27 -18.69 -3.83 -9.76
N LEU A 28 -18.63 -4.34 -8.52
CA LEU A 28 -19.56 -5.36 -8.04
C LEU A 28 -21.01 -4.85 -8.01
N THR A 29 -21.19 -3.60 -7.57
CA THR A 29 -22.49 -2.92 -7.60
C THR A 29 -23.05 -2.84 -9.02
N ALA A 30 -22.23 -2.38 -9.96
CA ALA A 30 -22.62 -2.26 -11.35
C ALA A 30 -23.01 -3.63 -11.94
N TYR A 31 -22.17 -4.64 -11.71
CA TYR A 31 -22.38 -5.99 -12.26
C TYR A 31 -23.66 -6.67 -11.73
N ILE A 32 -23.96 -6.54 -10.42
CA ILE A 32 -25.12 -7.18 -9.80
C ILE A 32 -26.42 -6.44 -10.13
N LEU A 33 -26.40 -5.10 -10.18
CA LEU A 33 -27.63 -4.32 -10.31
C LEU A 33 -28.04 -4.02 -11.76
N PHE A 34 -27.09 -4.00 -12.70
CA PHE A 34 -27.32 -3.60 -14.09
C PHE A 34 -27.16 -4.79 -15.04
N GLU A 35 -28.30 -5.40 -15.36
CA GLU A 35 -28.36 -6.57 -16.24
C GLU A 35 -27.69 -6.40 -17.61
N PRO A 36 -27.76 -5.24 -18.30
CA PRO A 36 -27.11 -5.04 -19.59
C PRO A 36 -25.60 -5.24 -19.57
N LEU A 37 -24.93 -5.06 -18.42
CA LEU A 37 -23.49 -5.28 -18.27
C LEU A 37 -23.11 -6.77 -18.36
N ARG A 38 -24.08 -7.68 -18.22
CA ARG A 38 -23.88 -9.14 -18.33
C ARG A 38 -23.92 -9.63 -19.79
N THR A 39 -24.20 -8.75 -20.75
CA THR A 39 -24.09 -9.05 -22.19
C THR A 39 -22.63 -9.02 -22.64
N LEU A 40 -22.31 -9.63 -23.78
CA LEU A 40 -20.94 -9.61 -24.34
C LEU A 40 -20.45 -8.17 -24.56
N LEU A 41 -21.25 -7.32 -25.22
CA LEU A 41 -20.89 -5.93 -25.46
C LEU A 41 -20.79 -5.13 -24.15
N GLY A 42 -21.74 -5.31 -23.24
CA GLY A 42 -21.75 -4.62 -21.94
C GLY A 42 -20.54 -4.98 -21.07
N SER A 43 -20.18 -6.26 -21.02
CA SER A 43 -19.01 -6.74 -20.27
C SER A 43 -17.70 -6.24 -20.87
N LEU A 44 -17.55 -6.24 -22.20
CA LEU A 44 -16.38 -5.67 -22.89
C LEU A 44 -16.23 -4.17 -22.57
N LEU A 45 -17.31 -3.39 -22.66
CA LEU A 45 -17.30 -1.96 -22.31
C LEU A 45 -16.95 -1.75 -20.83
N THR A 46 -17.49 -2.57 -19.94
CA THR A 46 -17.20 -2.51 -18.49
C THR A 46 -15.73 -2.80 -18.20
N ILE A 47 -15.13 -3.77 -18.88
CA ILE A 47 -13.70 -4.10 -18.74
C ILE A 47 -12.86 -2.92 -19.23
N LEU A 48 -13.16 -2.35 -20.40
CA LEU A 48 -12.43 -1.20 -20.94
C LEU A 48 -12.49 0.01 -19.99
N LEU A 49 -13.68 0.33 -19.48
CA LEU A 49 -13.88 1.42 -18.53
C LEU A 49 -13.13 1.15 -17.22
N THR A 50 -13.23 -0.07 -16.69
CA THR A 50 -12.53 -0.49 -15.47
C THR A 50 -11.01 -0.35 -15.64
N CYS A 51 -10.45 -0.81 -16.76
CA CYS A 51 -9.03 -0.65 -17.06
C CYS A 51 -8.62 0.84 -17.07
N GLY A 52 -9.44 1.70 -17.68
CA GLY A 52 -9.20 3.15 -17.69
C GLY A 52 -9.19 3.76 -16.29
N VAL A 53 -10.20 3.46 -15.47
CA VAL A 53 -10.32 3.97 -14.09
C VAL A 53 -9.19 3.44 -13.20
N VAL A 54 -8.86 2.16 -13.29
CA VAL A 54 -7.74 1.55 -12.54
C VAL A 54 -6.41 2.16 -12.95
N ASN A 55 -6.18 2.40 -14.24
CA ASN A 55 -4.97 3.06 -14.73
C ASN A 55 -4.87 4.50 -14.18
N PHE A 56 -5.96 5.26 -14.23
CA PHE A 56 -6.02 6.60 -13.64
C PHE A 56 -5.65 6.59 -12.15
N PHE A 57 -6.28 5.74 -11.34
CA PHE A 57 -5.95 5.62 -9.92
C PHE A 57 -4.49 5.19 -9.71
N SER A 58 -4.02 4.19 -10.46
CA SER A 58 -2.64 3.68 -10.41
C SER A 58 -1.60 4.79 -10.64
N ASN A 59 -1.83 5.67 -11.61
CA ASN A 59 -0.96 6.81 -11.88
C ASN A 59 -0.95 7.81 -10.71
N GLN A 60 -2.12 8.08 -10.14
CA GLN A 60 -2.26 9.00 -8.99
C GLN A 60 -1.64 8.44 -7.70
N MET A 61 -1.49 7.12 -7.57
CA MET A 61 -0.90 6.48 -6.39
C MET A 61 0.51 6.93 -6.07
N SER A 62 1.32 7.19 -7.10
CA SER A 62 2.70 7.64 -6.88
C SER A 62 2.74 8.96 -6.13
N SER A 63 1.95 9.94 -6.58
CA SER A 63 1.93 11.28 -6.00
C SER A 63 1.37 11.28 -4.56
N LYS A 64 0.13 10.79 -4.38
CA LYS A 64 -0.51 10.77 -3.05
C LYS A 64 0.22 9.88 -2.05
N GLY A 65 0.79 8.76 -2.51
CA GLY A 65 1.61 7.87 -1.71
C GLY A 65 2.87 8.54 -1.17
N ASN A 66 3.51 9.42 -1.95
CA ASN A 66 4.69 10.16 -1.51
C ASN A 66 4.32 11.28 -0.53
N VAL A 67 3.18 11.95 -0.71
CA VAL A 67 2.69 12.97 0.24
C VAL A 67 2.40 12.36 1.61
N ILE A 68 1.68 11.24 1.66
CA ILE A 68 1.42 10.57 2.94
C ILE A 68 2.71 10.03 3.56
N GLN A 69 3.68 9.57 2.75
CA GLN A 69 4.99 9.15 3.25
C GLN A 69 5.69 10.26 4.02
N GLN A 70 5.75 11.46 3.46
CA GLN A 70 6.42 12.58 4.10
C GLN A 70 5.76 12.94 5.44
N THR A 71 4.43 12.89 5.47
CA THR A 71 3.63 13.11 6.68
C THR A 71 3.94 12.03 7.74
N LEU A 72 3.95 10.76 7.34
CA LEU A 72 4.25 9.63 8.22
C LEU A 72 5.68 9.67 8.75
N PHE A 73 6.66 9.95 7.90
CA PHE A 73 8.06 10.04 8.32
C PHE A 73 8.27 11.19 9.30
N THR A 74 7.62 12.33 9.09
CA THR A 74 7.63 13.43 10.06
C THR A 74 7.05 13.00 11.40
N LYS A 75 5.90 12.31 11.37
CA LYS A 75 5.25 11.77 12.58
C LYS A 75 6.07 10.72 13.30
N TRP A 76 6.84 9.90 12.58
CA TRP A 76 7.71 8.87 13.15
C TRP A 76 9.08 9.40 13.59
N GLY A 77 9.38 10.68 13.32
CA GLY A 77 10.67 11.30 13.63
C GLY A 77 11.79 10.96 12.63
N GLY A 78 11.44 10.41 11.46
CA GLY A 78 12.36 10.06 10.38
C GLY A 78 11.88 8.88 9.52
N ALA A 79 12.59 8.62 8.42
CA ALA A 79 12.40 7.42 7.63
C ALA A 79 12.86 6.19 8.42
N PRO A 80 12.13 5.06 8.44
CA PRO A 80 12.53 3.85 9.19
C PRO A 80 13.94 3.35 8.85
N THR A 81 14.40 3.49 7.62
CA THR A 81 15.77 3.19 7.18
C THR A 81 16.83 3.98 7.96
N THR A 82 16.56 5.26 8.23
CA THR A 82 17.43 6.14 9.02
C THR A 82 17.28 5.85 10.51
N LEU A 83 16.04 5.66 10.98
CA LEU A 83 15.75 5.43 12.39
C LEU A 83 16.43 4.18 12.93
N ILE A 84 16.45 3.08 12.17
CA ILE A 84 17.08 1.81 12.59
C ILE A 84 18.59 1.97 12.84
N LEU A 85 19.25 2.85 12.09
CA LEU A 85 20.68 3.10 12.26
C LEU A 85 20.98 3.87 13.55
N ARG A 86 20.07 4.71 14.07
CA ARG A 86 20.28 5.47 15.31
C ARG A 86 20.62 4.55 16.48
N HIS A 87 21.47 5.02 17.40
CA HIS A 87 21.87 4.22 18.56
C HIS A 87 20.68 3.86 19.46
N SER A 88 19.73 4.80 19.63
CA SER A 88 18.55 4.62 20.49
C SER A 88 17.50 3.63 19.99
N ASN A 89 17.54 3.22 18.71
CA ASN A 89 16.49 2.39 18.12
C ASN A 89 16.74 0.90 18.32
N ASN A 90 15.79 0.16 18.90
CA ASN A 90 16.00 -1.25 19.25
C ASN A 90 15.41 -2.26 18.25
N GLU A 91 15.18 -1.86 17.00
CA GLU A 91 14.60 -2.73 15.97
C GLU A 91 15.56 -3.81 15.46
N LEU A 92 16.86 -3.58 15.62
CA LEU A 92 17.94 -4.55 15.41
C LEU A 92 18.66 -4.76 16.75
N ASP A 93 19.14 -5.99 16.97
CA ASP A 93 20.00 -6.25 18.11
C ASP A 93 21.30 -5.44 18.02
N LYS A 94 21.91 -5.21 19.19
CA LYS A 94 23.10 -4.37 19.33
C LYS A 94 24.24 -4.81 18.41
N TYR A 95 24.50 -6.11 18.30
CA TYR A 95 25.62 -6.65 17.56
C TYR A 95 25.40 -6.57 16.05
N THR A 96 24.19 -6.89 15.58
CA THR A 96 23.85 -6.74 14.15
C THR A 96 23.91 -5.30 13.71
N LYS A 97 23.37 -4.37 14.50
CA LYS A 97 23.46 -2.94 14.19
C LYS A 97 24.93 -2.48 14.12
N GLN A 98 25.76 -2.92 15.06
CA GLN A 98 27.19 -2.59 15.06
C GLN A 98 27.88 -3.11 13.79
N ARG A 99 27.70 -4.40 13.44
CA ARG A 99 28.26 -4.98 12.21
C ARG A 99 27.83 -4.19 10.96
N TYR A 100 26.55 -3.83 10.86
CA TYR A 100 26.05 -3.05 9.71
C TYR A 100 26.71 -1.68 9.64
N ARG A 101 26.82 -0.97 10.76
CA ARG A 101 27.48 0.34 10.80
C ARG A 101 28.96 0.26 10.42
N GLU A 102 29.67 -0.76 10.89
CA GLU A 102 31.07 -1.01 10.53
C GLU A 102 31.23 -1.33 9.03
N LYS A 103 30.38 -2.20 8.50
CA LYS A 103 30.37 -2.51 7.06
C LYS A 103 30.06 -1.26 6.23
N LEU A 104 29.12 -0.42 6.66
CA LEU A 104 28.81 0.84 5.98
C LEU A 104 29.97 1.84 5.96
N VAL A 105 30.83 1.88 6.99
CA VAL A 105 32.07 2.68 6.96
C VAL A 105 33.00 2.19 5.85
N SER A 106 33.12 0.87 5.65
CA SER A 106 33.96 0.34 4.58
C SER A 106 33.40 0.59 3.18
N LEU A 107 32.07 0.67 3.03
CA LEU A 107 31.40 0.80 1.73
C LEU A 107 31.22 2.26 1.26
N VAL A 108 31.06 3.19 2.20
CA VAL A 108 30.67 4.57 1.90
C VAL A 108 31.75 5.51 2.41
N SER A 109 32.54 6.08 1.50
CA SER A 109 33.73 6.90 1.80
C SER A 109 33.47 8.06 2.76
N ASN A 110 32.28 8.66 2.71
CA ASN A 110 31.90 9.79 3.57
C ASN A 110 31.11 9.38 4.82
N PHE A 111 30.83 8.08 5.01
CA PHE A 111 30.10 7.60 6.17
C PHE A 111 31.03 7.43 7.36
N LYS A 112 30.78 8.20 8.42
CA LYS A 112 31.49 8.05 9.69
C LYS A 112 30.63 7.23 10.63
N ASN A 113 31.22 6.28 11.36
CA ASN A 113 30.52 5.62 12.45
C ASN A 113 30.35 6.59 13.62
N VAL A 114 29.26 7.36 13.58
CA VAL A 114 28.95 8.38 14.60
C VAL A 114 28.82 7.70 15.97
N THR A 115 29.53 8.21 16.98
CA THR A 115 29.40 7.68 18.35
C THR A 115 28.05 8.09 18.96
N GLU A 116 27.58 7.35 19.97
CA GLU A 116 26.31 7.68 20.63
C GLU A 116 26.30 9.10 21.22
N ARG A 117 27.43 9.54 21.80
CA ARG A 117 27.59 10.91 22.32
C ARG A 117 27.48 11.95 21.22
N ALA A 118 28.13 11.72 20.06
CA ALA A 118 28.07 12.64 18.93
C ALA A 118 26.65 12.70 18.32
N GLU A 119 25.99 11.55 18.19
CA GLU A 119 24.59 11.47 17.73
C GLU A 119 23.65 12.27 18.64
N ARG A 120 23.79 12.15 19.96
CA ARG A 120 22.98 12.92 20.92
C ARG A 120 23.24 14.42 20.85
N SER A 121 24.49 14.83 20.60
CA SER A 121 24.85 16.25 20.52
C SER A 121 24.34 16.94 19.25
N ASN A 122 24.25 16.21 18.12
CA ASN A 122 23.70 16.74 16.87
C ASN A 122 22.97 15.63 16.09
N PRO A 123 21.72 15.31 16.47
CA PRO A 123 20.96 14.22 15.85
C PRO A 123 20.71 14.45 14.35
N ALA A 124 20.46 15.71 13.96
CA ALA A 124 20.18 16.06 12.57
C ALA A 124 21.39 15.79 11.66
N ASN A 125 22.61 16.12 12.10
CA ASN A 125 23.82 15.83 11.34
C ASN A 125 24.12 14.32 11.29
N ALA A 126 23.87 13.59 12.39
CA ALA A 126 24.00 12.14 12.40
C ALA A 126 23.04 11.47 11.38
N ASP A 127 21.81 11.95 11.31
CA ASP A 127 20.83 11.48 10.32
C ASP A 127 21.28 11.74 8.88
N GLN A 128 22.00 12.83 8.58
CA GLN A 128 22.55 13.07 7.25
C GLN A 128 23.56 11.99 6.83
N TYR A 129 24.43 11.54 7.75
CA TYR A 129 25.31 10.41 7.48
C TYR A 129 24.51 9.13 7.19
N TYR A 130 23.50 8.84 8.01
CA TYR A 130 22.63 7.67 7.81
C TYR A 130 21.89 7.73 6.47
N ILE A 131 21.31 8.87 6.11
CA ILE A 131 20.61 9.08 4.83
C ILE A 131 21.57 8.86 3.66
N SER A 132 22.81 9.36 3.73
CA SER A 132 23.83 9.14 2.71
C SER A 132 24.14 7.65 2.51
N ALA A 133 24.34 6.90 3.59
CA ALA A 133 24.55 5.46 3.53
C ALA A 133 23.35 4.71 2.95
N ILE A 134 22.12 5.06 3.36
CA ILE A 134 20.90 4.47 2.82
C ILE A 134 20.77 4.73 1.31
N ASN A 135 21.09 5.95 0.85
CA ASN A 135 21.08 6.26 -0.58
C ASN A 135 22.10 5.41 -1.34
N TYR A 136 23.31 5.24 -0.81
CA TYR A 136 24.31 4.34 -1.40
C TYR A 136 23.79 2.90 -1.51
N LEU A 137 23.18 2.36 -0.45
CA LEU A 137 22.61 1.00 -0.48
C LEU A 137 21.54 0.87 -1.57
N LYS A 138 20.60 1.82 -1.63
CA LYS A 138 19.54 1.82 -2.67
C LYS A 138 20.12 1.77 -4.08
N GLU A 139 21.21 2.50 -4.33
CA GLU A 139 21.89 2.51 -5.63
C GLU A 139 22.59 1.18 -5.92
N LYS A 140 23.26 0.59 -4.93
CA LYS A 140 23.96 -0.70 -5.07
C LYS A 140 23.04 -1.92 -5.09
N THR A 141 21.78 -1.75 -4.72
CA THR A 141 20.78 -2.82 -4.73
C THR A 141 19.65 -2.62 -5.75
N ARG A 142 19.91 -1.89 -6.84
CA ARG A 142 18.93 -1.67 -7.92
C ARG A 142 18.56 -2.94 -8.69
N ASP A 143 19.49 -3.89 -8.79
CA ASP A 143 19.25 -5.15 -9.50
C ASP A 143 18.23 -6.01 -8.73
N SER A 144 17.00 -6.06 -9.24
CA SER A 144 15.89 -6.80 -8.66
C SER A 144 16.02 -8.32 -8.78
N LYS A 145 16.83 -8.82 -9.72
CA LYS A 145 17.13 -10.25 -9.83
C LYS A 145 18.14 -10.67 -8.77
N LYS A 146 19.11 -9.80 -8.47
CA LYS A 146 20.09 -10.01 -7.39
C LYS A 146 19.48 -9.80 -6.00
N TYR A 147 18.62 -8.80 -5.83
CA TYR A 147 18.01 -8.45 -4.54
C TYR A 147 16.47 -8.58 -4.53
N PRO A 148 15.90 -9.76 -4.82
CA PRO A 148 14.46 -9.94 -4.99
C PRO A 148 13.68 -9.70 -3.69
N LEU A 149 14.30 -9.96 -2.54
CA LEU A 149 13.68 -9.75 -1.23
C LEU A 149 13.53 -8.25 -0.90
N ILE A 150 14.49 -7.40 -1.29
CA ILE A 150 14.36 -5.94 -1.15
C ILE A 150 13.21 -5.44 -2.02
N LEU A 151 13.15 -5.89 -3.28
CA LEU A 151 12.04 -5.54 -4.17
C LEU A 151 10.70 -5.97 -3.58
N LYS A 152 10.60 -7.20 -3.06
CA LYS A 152 9.37 -7.71 -2.42
C LYS A 152 8.91 -6.83 -1.26
N GLU A 153 9.80 -6.47 -0.34
CA GLU A 153 9.41 -5.61 0.78
C GLU A 153 9.08 -4.18 0.33
N ASN A 154 9.78 -3.66 -0.68
CA ASN A 154 9.45 -2.36 -1.26
C ASN A 154 8.05 -2.35 -1.89
N MET A 155 7.67 -3.42 -2.60
CA MET A 155 6.33 -3.59 -3.15
C MET A 155 5.27 -3.68 -2.05
N ASN A 156 5.52 -4.44 -0.98
CA ASN A 156 4.60 -4.55 0.15
C ASN A 156 4.40 -3.21 0.87
N TYR A 157 5.49 -2.48 1.10
CA TYR A 157 5.46 -1.15 1.66
C TYR A 157 4.67 -0.19 0.76
N GLY A 158 5.00 -0.15 -0.54
CA GLY A 158 4.28 0.65 -1.54
C GLY A 158 2.78 0.34 -1.59
N PHE A 159 2.40 -0.94 -1.60
CA PHE A 159 1.01 -1.38 -1.54
C PHE A 159 0.28 -0.80 -0.33
N SER A 160 0.85 -0.98 0.87
CA SER A 160 0.21 -0.54 2.11
C SER A 160 0.06 0.97 2.21
N ARG A 161 1.12 1.70 1.87
CA ARG A 161 1.19 3.15 1.88
C ARG A 161 0.22 3.75 0.86
N ASN A 162 0.16 3.20 -0.34
CA ASN A 162 -0.71 3.72 -1.40
C ASN A 162 -2.19 3.45 -1.10
N LEU A 163 -2.55 2.31 -0.49
CA LEU A 163 -3.91 2.11 0.03
C LEU A 163 -4.23 3.14 1.12
N LEU A 164 -3.36 3.33 2.10
CA LEU A 164 -3.60 4.32 3.16
C LEU A 164 -3.81 5.74 2.58
N ALA A 165 -3.04 6.12 1.56
CA ALA A 165 -3.18 7.41 0.87
C ALA A 165 -4.56 7.62 0.23
N PHE A 166 -5.26 6.54 -0.14
CA PHE A 166 -6.58 6.56 -0.75
C PHE A 166 -7.70 6.11 0.20
N LYS A 167 -7.43 5.96 1.49
CA LYS A 167 -8.41 5.48 2.49
C LYS A 167 -9.73 6.23 2.42
N THR A 168 -9.69 7.55 2.47
CA THR A 168 -10.91 8.37 2.42
C THR A 168 -11.65 8.21 1.09
N THR A 169 -10.93 8.20 -0.03
CA THR A 169 -11.54 8.00 -1.36
C THR A 169 -12.21 6.65 -1.48
N ALA A 170 -11.58 5.57 -1.01
CA ALA A 170 -12.15 4.24 -1.04
C ALA A 170 -13.40 4.13 -0.16
N ILE A 171 -13.37 4.70 1.05
CA ILE A 171 -14.54 4.73 1.94
C ILE A 171 -15.71 5.48 1.27
N ILE A 172 -15.46 6.62 0.64
CA ILE A 172 -16.50 7.36 -0.10
C ILE A 172 -17.08 6.50 -1.24
N ILE A 173 -16.23 5.83 -2.02
CA ILE A 173 -16.68 4.94 -3.10
C ILE A 173 -17.53 3.80 -2.56
N ILE A 174 -17.12 3.18 -1.44
CA ILE A 174 -17.86 2.09 -0.80
C ILE A 174 -19.22 2.59 -0.29
N LEU A 175 -19.27 3.72 0.40
CA LEU A 175 -20.51 4.29 0.93
C LEU A 175 -21.46 4.71 -0.19
N ALA A 176 -20.95 5.32 -1.26
CA ALA A 176 -21.75 5.64 -2.44
C ALA A 176 -22.29 4.37 -3.11
N SER A 177 -21.46 3.34 -3.26
CA SER A 177 -21.85 2.04 -3.84
C SER A 177 -22.95 1.37 -3.00
N LEU A 178 -22.80 1.39 -1.67
CA LEU A 178 -23.79 0.85 -0.73
C LEU A 178 -25.11 1.63 -0.81
N LEU A 179 -25.06 2.97 -0.82
CA LEU A 179 -26.24 3.81 -0.93
C LEU A 179 -26.99 3.60 -2.25
N ILE A 180 -26.27 3.52 -3.37
CA ILE A 180 -26.83 3.21 -4.69
C ILE A 180 -27.50 1.84 -4.66
N SER A 181 -26.84 0.84 -4.07
CA SER A 181 -27.38 -0.52 -3.96
C SER A 181 -28.67 -0.56 -3.18
N LEU A 182 -28.69 0.03 -1.99
CA LEU A 182 -29.88 0.10 -1.14
C LEU A 182 -31.02 0.85 -1.84
N SER A 183 -30.71 1.96 -2.53
CA SER A 183 -31.71 2.75 -3.26
C SER A 183 -32.34 1.97 -4.42
N ILE A 184 -31.52 1.27 -5.22
CA ILE A 184 -32.02 0.46 -6.34
C ILE A 184 -32.83 -0.73 -5.85
N ILE A 185 -32.36 -1.43 -4.81
CA ILE A 185 -33.09 -2.55 -4.20
C ILE A 185 -34.44 -2.07 -3.66
N TYR A 186 -34.45 -0.94 -2.94
CA TYR A 186 -35.67 -0.34 -2.45
C TYR A 186 -36.65 -0.01 -3.59
N VAL A 187 -36.22 0.70 -4.63
CA VAL A 187 -37.11 1.07 -5.75
C VAL A 187 -37.65 -0.15 -6.48
N LYS A 188 -36.85 -1.21 -6.68
CA LYS A 188 -37.29 -2.44 -7.36
C LYS A 188 -38.29 -3.27 -6.56
N PHE A 189 -38.26 -3.19 -5.23
CA PHE A 189 -39.02 -4.09 -4.36
C PHE A 189 -40.00 -3.38 -3.42
N LYS A 190 -40.06 -2.04 -3.38
CA LYS A 190 -40.96 -1.26 -2.51
C LYS A 190 -42.41 -1.73 -2.53
N ASP A 191 -42.92 -2.13 -3.70
CA ASP A 191 -44.33 -2.55 -3.86
C ASP A 191 -44.55 -4.02 -3.43
N LYS A 192 -43.47 -4.79 -3.24
CA LYS A 192 -43.47 -6.16 -2.70
C LYS A 192 -43.19 -6.21 -1.20
N TYR A 193 -42.76 -5.09 -0.62
CA TYR A 193 -42.53 -4.95 0.82
C TYR A 193 -43.85 -4.71 1.55
N VAL A 194 -44.39 -5.77 2.14
CA VAL A 194 -45.60 -5.69 2.99
C VAL A 194 -45.23 -5.74 4.48
N ASP A 195 -44.19 -6.51 4.85
CA ASP A 195 -43.67 -6.64 6.21
C ASP A 195 -42.15 -6.93 6.23
N ILE A 196 -41.53 -7.07 7.41
CA ILE A 196 -40.09 -7.39 7.49
C ILE A 196 -39.75 -8.80 6.96
N ASN A 197 -40.71 -9.74 6.96
CA ASN A 197 -40.50 -11.09 6.47
C ASN A 197 -40.38 -11.13 4.94
N SER A 198 -40.99 -10.16 4.25
CA SER A 198 -40.83 -9.98 2.80
C SER A 198 -39.39 -9.70 2.36
N LEU A 199 -38.48 -9.33 3.29
CA LEU A 199 -37.05 -9.29 3.02
C LEU A 199 -36.54 -10.64 2.52
N ILE A 200 -36.99 -11.76 3.10
CA ILE A 200 -36.55 -13.14 2.74
C ILE A 200 -36.78 -13.45 1.25
N LEU A 201 -37.71 -12.74 0.60
CA LEU A 201 -38.03 -12.90 -0.82
C LEU A 201 -37.02 -12.19 -1.74
N LEU A 202 -36.07 -11.43 -1.20
CA LEU A 202 -35.01 -10.82 -2.00
C LEU A 202 -34.09 -11.90 -2.61
N PRO A 203 -33.72 -11.75 -3.89
CA PRO A 203 -32.69 -12.56 -4.50
C PRO A 203 -31.37 -12.54 -3.71
N SER A 204 -30.70 -13.70 -3.63
CA SER A 204 -29.52 -13.91 -2.78
C SER A 204 -28.33 -13.00 -3.17
N GLU A 205 -28.23 -12.61 -4.43
CA GLU A 205 -27.19 -11.72 -4.93
C GLU A 205 -27.19 -10.34 -4.26
N TYR A 206 -28.34 -9.83 -3.83
CA TYR A 206 -28.43 -8.54 -3.14
C TYR A 206 -27.87 -8.61 -1.72
N TYR A 207 -28.15 -9.70 -1.00
CA TYR A 207 -27.54 -9.93 0.31
C TYR A 207 -26.02 -10.06 0.19
N VAL A 208 -25.54 -10.82 -0.79
CA VAL A 208 -24.11 -10.97 -1.05
C VAL A 208 -23.47 -9.60 -1.34
N LEU A 209 -24.09 -8.77 -2.18
CA LEU A 209 -23.58 -7.43 -2.49
C LEU A 209 -23.44 -6.55 -1.23
N ILE A 210 -24.48 -6.48 -0.40
CA ILE A 210 -24.46 -5.67 0.83
C ILE A 210 -23.41 -6.20 1.82
N ILE A 211 -23.33 -7.52 2.00
CA ILE A 211 -22.31 -8.15 2.86
C ILE A 211 -20.91 -7.80 2.36
N LEU A 212 -20.67 -7.86 1.04
CA LEU A 212 -19.37 -7.49 0.46
C LEU A 212 -19.04 -6.02 0.72
N HIS A 213 -19.98 -5.08 0.56
CA HIS A 213 -19.75 -3.67 0.90
C HIS A 213 -19.40 -3.47 2.37
N VAL A 214 -20.12 -4.15 3.28
CA VAL A 214 -19.83 -4.11 4.72
C VAL A 214 -18.41 -4.64 4.98
N ILE A 215 -18.04 -5.78 4.40
CA ILE A 215 -16.68 -6.34 4.52
C ILE A 215 -15.62 -5.35 4.02
N PHE A 216 -15.82 -4.77 2.83
CA PHE A 216 -14.89 -3.75 2.31
C PHE A 216 -14.78 -2.57 3.27
N LEU A 217 -15.90 -2.05 3.77
CA LEU A 217 -15.89 -0.94 4.72
C LEU A 217 -15.12 -1.28 6.00
N LEU A 218 -15.34 -2.47 6.57
CA LEU A 218 -14.61 -2.95 7.74
C LEU A 218 -13.10 -3.04 7.48
N ILE A 219 -12.69 -3.62 6.34
CA ILE A 219 -11.27 -3.70 5.95
C ILE A 219 -10.65 -2.30 5.88
N TRP A 220 -11.31 -1.37 5.18
CA TRP A 220 -10.79 -0.02 4.99
C TRP A 220 -10.76 0.79 6.28
N CYS A 221 -11.75 0.63 7.16
CA CYS A 221 -11.80 1.30 8.46
C CYS A 221 -10.72 0.77 9.41
N PHE A 222 -10.62 -0.54 9.57
CA PHE A 222 -9.84 -1.15 10.65
C PHE A 222 -8.46 -1.66 10.23
N MET A 223 -8.33 -2.27 9.04
CA MET A 223 -7.06 -2.89 8.62
C MET A 223 -6.13 -1.92 7.89
N ILE A 224 -6.68 -1.01 7.07
CA ILE A 224 -5.89 -0.02 6.35
C ILE A 224 -5.60 1.17 7.27
N ASN A 225 -4.50 1.10 8.00
CA ASN A 225 -4.12 2.12 8.99
C ASN A 225 -2.60 2.39 9.00
N GLU A 226 -2.19 3.42 9.74
CA GLU A 226 -0.79 3.84 9.85
C GLU A 226 0.12 2.75 10.43
N THR A 227 -0.35 2.01 11.45
CA THR A 227 0.44 0.94 12.08
C THR A 227 0.81 -0.13 11.08
N TRP A 228 -0.12 -0.53 10.22
CA TRP A 228 0.13 -1.49 9.16
C TRP A 228 1.21 -1.00 8.18
N VAL A 229 1.13 0.27 7.76
CA VAL A 229 2.15 0.88 6.89
C VAL A 229 3.51 0.93 7.58
N LYS A 230 3.53 1.29 8.87
CA LYS A 230 4.76 1.35 9.68
C LYS A 230 5.44 -0.01 9.73
N VAL A 231 4.72 -1.10 10.03
CA VAL A 231 5.27 -2.47 10.03
C VAL A 231 5.93 -2.81 8.70
N ARG A 232 5.29 -2.49 7.56
CA ARG A 232 5.87 -2.73 6.24
C ARG A 232 7.08 -1.86 5.94
N ALA A 233 7.07 -0.61 6.39
CA ALA A 233 8.20 0.31 6.23
C ALA A 233 9.45 -0.17 6.98
N TYR A 234 9.29 -0.69 8.21
CA TYR A 234 10.40 -1.28 8.97
C TYR A 234 10.88 -2.61 8.37
N ALA A 235 9.98 -3.45 7.85
CA ALA A 235 10.38 -4.67 7.15
C ALA A 235 11.27 -4.38 5.93
N TYR A 236 10.88 -3.39 5.10
CA TYR A 236 11.71 -2.90 4.00
C TYR A 236 13.04 -2.34 4.49
N ALA A 237 13.02 -1.51 5.54
CA ALA A 237 14.23 -0.90 6.07
C ALA A 237 15.25 -1.93 6.59
N LYS A 238 14.79 -2.94 7.34
CA LYS A 238 15.66 -4.05 7.80
C LYS A 238 16.27 -4.81 6.62
N ARG A 239 15.46 -5.11 5.61
CA ARG A 239 15.91 -5.85 4.42
C ARG A 239 16.91 -5.05 3.57
N LEU A 240 16.73 -3.75 3.46
CA LEU A 240 17.69 -2.87 2.77
C LEU A 240 18.99 -2.76 3.56
N LEU A 241 18.93 -2.63 4.88
CA LEU A 241 20.14 -2.55 5.70
C LEU A 241 20.93 -3.85 5.69
N SER A 242 20.26 -5.01 5.74
CA SER A 242 20.94 -6.31 5.72
C SER A 242 21.75 -6.54 4.44
N SER A 243 21.36 -5.95 3.31
CA SER A 243 22.10 -6.12 2.06
C SER A 243 23.48 -5.48 2.07
N CYS A 244 23.82 -4.63 3.06
CA CYS A 244 25.17 -4.08 3.17
C CYS A 244 26.23 -5.18 3.36
N GLU A 245 25.87 -6.32 3.97
CA GLU A 245 26.77 -7.45 4.16
C GLU A 245 27.04 -8.21 2.84
N GLU A 246 26.14 -8.12 1.86
CA GLU A 246 26.25 -8.79 0.55
C GLU A 246 26.98 -7.94 -0.50
N ILE A 247 27.21 -6.66 -0.21
CA ILE A 247 27.93 -5.75 -1.10
C ILE A 247 29.44 -5.96 -0.87
N ALA A 248 30.10 -6.36 -1.96
CA ALA A 248 31.56 -6.49 -2.04
C ALA A 248 32.21 -5.11 -2.00
#